data_AF-A0A962I1I8-F1
#
_entry.id   AF-A0A962I1I8-F1
#
_cell.length_a   1.000
_cell.length_b   1.000
_cell.length_c   1.000
_cell.angle_alpha   90.00
_cell.angle_beta   90.00
_cell.angle_gamma   90.00
#
_symmetry.space_group_name_H-M   'P 1'
#
loop_
_entity.id
_entity.type
_entity.pdbx_description
1 polymer ?
#
loop_
_entity_poly.entity_id
_entity_poly.type
_entity_poly.pdbx_seq_one_letter_code
_entity_poly.pdbx_strand_id
1 'polypeptide(L)'
;VLAFDFASECSRLQSASQALAELPANGSWTLQWGGLYLRGDGQSARQIFDLPADLVWQAHTFEVKDIPAGAEVLFNIRGAQAGLTNMSLQTLVPHRERVLFNFPEATQLTLQGISVEGAILAPLASVEQPQGVVWGHVVAAKWNGMMQINMVQRADCQRGSTR
;
A
#
# COMPACT_ATOMS: atom_id res chain seq x y z
N VAL A 1 23.77 -4.36 26.26
CA VAL A 1 22.49 -4.78 25.63
C VAL A 1 22.03 -3.63 24.76
N LEU A 2 21.93 -3.80 23.45
CA LEU A 2 21.30 -2.78 22.59
C LEU A 2 19.81 -2.81 22.91
N ALA A 3 19.33 -1.80 23.64
CA ALA A 3 17.91 -1.64 23.89
C ALA A 3 17.20 -1.34 22.58
N PHE A 4 15.99 -1.89 22.43
CA PHE A 4 15.15 -1.55 21.29
C PHE A 4 14.61 -0.13 21.45
N ASP A 5 14.81 0.71 20.44
CA ASP A 5 14.41 2.12 20.44
C ASP A 5 13.25 2.35 19.45
N PHE A 6 12.05 2.53 20.01
CA PHE A 6 10.85 2.80 19.22
C PHE A 6 10.89 4.14 18.49
N ALA A 7 11.52 5.17 19.06
CA ALA A 7 11.56 6.49 18.44
C ALA A 7 12.47 6.50 17.20
N SER A 8 13.61 5.82 17.30
CA SER A 8 14.51 5.60 16.16
C SER A 8 13.83 4.79 15.05
N GLU A 9 13.11 3.72 15.41
CA GLU A 9 12.41 2.89 14.44
C GLU A 9 11.24 3.63 13.75
N CYS A 10 10.48 4.45 14.49
CA CYS A 10 9.48 5.33 13.89
C CYS A 10 10.12 6.28 12.87
N SER A 11 11.22 6.93 13.22
CA SER A 11 11.94 7.85 12.32
C SER A 11 12.46 7.13 11.07
N ARG A 12 12.95 5.89 11.24
CA ARG A 12 13.42 5.03 10.14
C ARG A 12 12.28 4.67 9.19
N LEU A 13 11.12 4.27 9.71
CA LEU A 13 9.94 3.92 8.90
C LEU A 13 9.36 5.13 8.16
N GLN A 14 9.34 6.31 8.79
CA GLN A 14 8.97 7.57 8.13
C GLN A 14 9.93 7.90 6.98
N SER A 15 11.24 7.81 7.23
CA SER A 15 12.26 8.07 6.19
C SER A 15 12.18 7.06 5.05
N ALA A 16 11.94 5.78 5.35
CA ALA A 16 11.76 4.74 4.34
C ALA A 16 10.52 4.99 3.49
N SER A 17 9.40 5.39 4.11
CA SER A 17 8.17 5.76 3.40
C SER A 17 8.40 6.95 2.45
N GLN A 18 9.15 7.96 2.88
CA GLN A 18 9.53 9.10 2.03
C GLN A 18 10.45 8.68 0.89
N ALA A 19 11.50 7.89 1.15
CA ALA A 19 12.41 7.41 0.12
C ALA A 19 11.71 6.54 -0.95
N LEU A 20 10.72 5.73 -0.55
CA LEU A 20 9.87 4.99 -1.50
C LEU A 20 9.04 5.92 -2.38
N ALA A 21 8.58 7.05 -1.81
CA ALA A 21 7.83 8.06 -2.54
C ALA A 21 8.69 8.84 -3.55
N GLU A 22 10.01 8.86 -3.41
CA GLU A 22 10.93 9.50 -4.36
C GLU A 22 11.25 8.62 -5.58
N LEU A 23 10.90 7.32 -5.53
CA LEU A 23 11.14 6.43 -6.67
C LEU A 23 10.30 6.87 -7.89
N PRO A 24 10.91 6.95 -9.08
CA PRO A 24 10.20 7.39 -10.28
C PRO A 24 9.11 6.39 -10.66
N ALA A 25 7.90 6.90 -10.89
CA ALA A 25 6.81 6.09 -11.40
C ALA A 25 7.13 5.57 -12.82
N ASN A 26 6.91 4.28 -13.05
CA ASN A 26 6.93 3.64 -14.37
C ASN A 26 5.56 3.06 -14.76
N GLY A 27 4.60 3.04 -13.82
CA GLY A 27 3.21 2.78 -14.09
C GLY A 27 2.47 4.06 -14.50
N SER A 28 1.35 3.87 -15.18
CA SER A 28 0.44 4.94 -15.60
C SER A 28 -0.94 4.75 -14.98
N TRP A 29 -1.75 5.81 -14.95
CA TRP A 29 -3.13 5.76 -14.50
C TRP A 29 -4.03 6.68 -15.32
N THR A 30 -5.31 6.33 -15.38
CA THR A 30 -6.38 7.13 -15.97
C THR A 30 -7.61 7.07 -15.09
N LEU A 31 -8.21 8.23 -14.78
CA LEU A 31 -9.52 8.32 -14.15
C LEU A 31 -10.59 8.45 -15.24
N GLN A 32 -11.52 7.48 -15.32
CA GLN A 32 -12.62 7.51 -16.29
C GLN A 32 -13.86 6.81 -15.71
N TRP A 33 -15.05 7.32 -15.98
CA TRP A 33 -16.32 6.73 -15.53
C TRP A 33 -16.41 6.49 -14.01
N GLY A 34 -15.69 7.28 -13.20
CA GLY A 34 -15.59 7.11 -11.75
C GLY A 34 -14.67 5.96 -11.30
N GLY A 35 -13.92 5.36 -12.22
CA GLY A 35 -12.93 4.33 -11.94
C GLY A 35 -11.51 4.81 -12.19
N LEU A 36 -10.58 4.34 -11.36
CA LEU A 36 -9.14 4.49 -11.53
C LEU A 36 -8.57 3.24 -12.19
N TYR A 37 -8.01 3.41 -13.39
CA TYR A 37 -7.44 2.33 -14.19
C TYR A 37 -5.94 2.54 -14.28
N LEU A 38 -5.19 1.61 -13.72
CA LEU A 38 -3.73 1.63 -13.63
C LEU A 38 -3.13 0.57 -14.53
N ARG A 39 -2.00 0.90 -15.16
CA ARG A 39 -1.27 -0.01 -16.04
C ARG A 39 0.21 0.03 -15.69
N GLY A 40 0.76 -1.13 -15.32
CA GLY A 40 2.21 -1.31 -15.20
C GLY A 40 2.91 -1.18 -16.55
N ASP A 41 4.24 -1.13 -16.53
CA ASP A 41 5.04 -1.11 -17.76
C ASP A 41 5.16 -2.48 -18.45
N GLY A 42 4.69 -3.54 -17.78
CA GLY A 42 4.69 -4.91 -18.29
C GLY A 42 6.06 -5.57 -18.40
N GLN A 43 7.14 -4.94 -17.92
CA GLN A 43 8.51 -5.42 -18.10
C GLN A 43 9.37 -5.35 -16.83
N SER A 44 9.25 -4.28 -16.04
CA SER A 44 10.10 -4.05 -14.88
C SER A 44 9.76 -4.99 -13.72
N ALA A 45 10.79 -5.38 -12.95
CA ALA A 45 10.62 -6.15 -11.73
C ALA A 45 9.85 -5.39 -10.63
N ARG A 46 9.75 -4.07 -10.74
CA ARG A 46 8.95 -3.21 -9.86
C ARG A 46 8.04 -2.32 -10.69
N GLN A 47 6.79 -2.22 -10.26
CA GLN A 47 5.73 -1.42 -10.86
C GLN A 47 5.36 -0.33 -9.85
N ILE A 48 5.69 0.92 -10.18
CA ILE A 48 5.58 2.07 -9.28
C ILE A 48 4.54 3.03 -9.85
N PHE A 49 3.55 3.33 -9.02
CA PHE A 49 2.48 4.27 -9.32
C PHE A 49 2.56 5.43 -8.33
N ASP A 50 2.38 6.66 -8.83
CA ASP A 50 2.25 7.87 -8.02
C ASP A 50 0.83 8.43 -8.21
N LEU A 51 0.06 8.50 -7.13
CA LEU A 51 -1.37 8.76 -7.13
C LEU A 51 -1.73 9.88 -6.15
N PRO A 52 -2.44 10.93 -6.60
CA PRO A 52 -3.09 11.87 -5.69
C PRO A 52 -4.17 11.17 -4.85
N ALA A 53 -4.21 11.41 -3.53
CA ALA A 53 -5.16 10.77 -2.63
C ALA A 53 -6.63 11.15 -2.91
N ASP A 54 -6.88 12.37 -3.36
CA ASP A 54 -8.21 12.86 -3.76
C ASP A 54 -8.77 12.08 -4.96
N LEU A 55 -7.91 11.68 -5.89
CA LEU A 55 -8.27 10.86 -7.03
C LEU A 55 -8.62 9.42 -6.59
N VAL A 56 -7.87 8.85 -5.64
CA VAL A 56 -8.19 7.52 -5.07
C VAL A 56 -9.53 7.58 -4.32
N TRP A 57 -9.81 8.68 -3.63
CA TRP A 57 -11.08 8.95 -2.94
C TRP A 57 -12.32 8.97 -3.82
N GLN A 58 -12.19 9.51 -5.02
CA GLN A 58 -13.32 9.62 -5.94
C GLN A 58 -13.61 8.31 -6.68
N ALA A 59 -12.67 7.36 -6.67
CA ALA A 59 -12.77 6.15 -7.45
C ALA A 59 -13.60 5.07 -6.75
N HIS A 60 -14.62 4.55 -7.43
CA HIS A 60 -15.34 3.33 -7.00
C HIS A 60 -14.70 2.05 -7.55
N THR A 61 -13.86 2.18 -8.57
CA THR A 61 -13.10 1.08 -9.19
C THR A 61 -11.62 1.37 -9.09
N PHE A 62 -10.82 0.35 -8.72
CA PHE A 62 -9.36 0.41 -8.74
C PHE A 62 -8.85 -0.83 -9.48
N GLU A 63 -8.61 -0.67 -10.78
CA GLU A 63 -8.23 -1.78 -11.66
C GLU A 63 -6.75 -1.64 -12.04
N VAL A 64 -5.96 -2.69 -11.82
CA VAL A 64 -4.54 -2.72 -12.18
C VAL A 64 -4.27 -3.80 -13.21
N LYS A 65 -3.60 -3.43 -14.30
CA LYS A 65 -3.23 -4.34 -15.39
C LYS A 65 -1.73 -4.29 -15.69
N ASP A 66 -1.27 -5.30 -16.41
CA ASP A 66 0.10 -5.42 -16.94
C ASP A 66 1.19 -5.38 -15.87
N ILE A 67 0.92 -6.06 -14.76
CA ILE A 67 1.91 -6.36 -13.73
C ILE A 67 2.57 -7.70 -14.09
N PRO A 68 3.89 -7.73 -14.35
CA PRO A 68 4.59 -8.99 -14.58
C PRO A 68 4.46 -9.96 -13.41
N ALA A 69 4.49 -11.26 -13.69
CA ALA A 69 4.50 -12.28 -12.64
C ALA A 69 5.72 -12.10 -11.71
N GLY A 70 5.49 -12.11 -10.40
CA GLY A 70 6.54 -11.91 -9.40
C GLY A 70 7.02 -10.47 -9.23
N ALA A 71 6.48 -9.50 -9.98
CA ALA A 71 6.84 -8.10 -9.81
C ALA A 71 6.37 -7.54 -8.46
N GLU A 72 7.17 -6.61 -7.91
CA GLU A 72 6.78 -5.77 -6.79
C GLU A 72 5.87 -4.64 -7.26
N VAL A 73 4.85 -4.30 -6.49
CA VAL A 73 3.94 -3.21 -6.81
C VAL A 73 3.94 -2.19 -5.68
N LEU A 74 4.29 -0.95 -6.00
CA LEU A 74 4.32 0.18 -5.09
C LEU A 74 3.30 1.23 -5.52
N PHE A 75 2.32 1.50 -4.67
CA PHE A 75 1.41 2.63 -4.82
C PHE A 75 1.83 3.72 -3.83
N ASN A 76 2.46 4.79 -4.32
CA ASN A 76 2.68 6.00 -3.55
C ASN A 76 1.42 6.87 -3.64
N ILE A 77 0.67 6.99 -2.54
CA ILE A 77 -0.59 7.75 -2.48
C ILE A 77 -0.34 9.03 -1.68
N ARG A 78 -0.40 10.19 -2.35
CA ARG A 78 0.02 11.49 -1.80
C ARG A 78 -1.14 12.34 -1.32
N GLY A 79 -0.99 12.92 -0.13
CA GLY A 79 -1.98 13.76 0.51
C GLY A 79 -2.10 13.47 2.00
N ALA A 80 -2.34 14.53 2.78
CA ALA A 80 -2.49 14.45 4.24
C ALA A 80 -3.74 13.67 4.68
N GLN A 81 -4.79 13.70 3.87
CA GLN A 81 -6.01 12.92 4.03
C GLN A 81 -6.11 11.92 2.88
N ALA A 82 -6.05 10.63 3.19
CA ALA A 82 -6.07 9.57 2.20
C ALA A 82 -6.96 8.42 2.65
N GLY A 83 -7.22 7.48 1.74
CA GLY A 83 -7.86 6.24 2.10
C GLY A 83 -8.21 5.32 0.95
N LEU A 84 -8.78 4.19 1.31
CA LEU A 84 -9.30 3.16 0.41
C LEU A 84 -10.71 2.81 0.89
N THR A 85 -11.73 3.25 0.15
CA THR A 85 -13.13 3.13 0.56
C THR A 85 -13.97 2.53 -0.55
N ASN A 86 -14.79 1.52 -0.20
CA ASN A 86 -15.89 1.03 -1.04
C ASN A 86 -15.51 0.73 -2.50
N MET A 87 -14.25 0.35 -2.74
CA MET A 87 -13.70 -0.03 -4.03
C MET A 87 -13.25 -1.49 -3.99
N SER A 88 -13.18 -2.13 -5.15
CA SER A 88 -12.61 -3.47 -5.26
C SER A 88 -11.14 -3.39 -5.70
N LEU A 89 -10.27 -4.14 -5.01
CA LEU A 89 -8.83 -4.28 -5.29
C LEU A 89 -8.51 -5.69 -5.83
N GLN A 90 -9.49 -6.38 -6.37
CA GLN A 90 -9.41 -7.79 -6.77
C GLN A 90 -8.31 -8.09 -7.79
N THR A 91 -7.96 -7.12 -8.65
CA THR A 91 -6.88 -7.31 -9.62
C THR A 91 -5.50 -7.47 -8.99
N LEU A 92 -5.35 -7.07 -7.72
CA LEU A 92 -4.11 -7.20 -6.97
C LEU A 92 -3.99 -8.54 -6.23
N VAL A 93 -5.07 -9.33 -6.15
CA VAL A 93 -5.06 -10.64 -5.48
C VAL A 93 -3.89 -11.55 -5.91
N PRO A 94 -3.54 -11.69 -7.20
CA PRO A 94 -2.41 -12.51 -7.63
C PRO A 94 -1.04 -11.98 -7.20
N HIS A 95 -0.97 -10.70 -6.82
CA HIS A 95 0.27 -9.99 -6.49
C HIS A 95 0.33 -9.56 -5.02
N ARG A 96 -0.69 -9.83 -4.21
CA ARG A 96 -0.87 -9.26 -2.85
C ARG A 96 0.33 -9.46 -1.92
N GLU A 97 1.10 -10.53 -2.11
CA GLU A 97 2.35 -10.81 -1.39
C GLU A 97 3.47 -9.81 -1.66
N ARG A 98 3.39 -9.04 -2.74
CA ARG A 98 4.40 -8.09 -3.23
C ARG A 98 3.85 -6.69 -3.47
N VAL A 99 2.64 -6.41 -2.99
CA VAL A 99 2.02 -5.08 -3.04
C VAL A 99 2.35 -4.30 -1.76
N LEU A 100 2.68 -3.03 -1.92
CA LEU A 100 2.81 -2.03 -0.86
C LEU A 100 2.03 -0.75 -1.23
N PHE A 101 1.07 -0.39 -0.39
CA PHE A 101 0.44 0.93 -0.38
C PHE A 101 1.22 1.83 0.58
N ASN A 102 1.95 2.80 0.02
CA ASN A 102 2.76 3.74 0.76
C ASN A 102 2.05 5.11 0.83
N PHE A 103 1.84 5.60 2.05
CA PHE A 103 1.19 6.88 2.33
C PHE A 103 2.20 7.79 3.05
N PRO A 104 3.12 8.44 2.30
CA PRO A 104 4.25 9.17 2.87
C PRO A 104 3.85 10.40 3.68
N GLU A 105 2.71 11.00 3.34
CA GLU A 105 2.26 12.29 3.87
C GLU A 105 0.98 12.18 4.71
N ALA A 106 0.30 11.03 4.69
CA ALA A 106 -1.02 10.89 5.29
C ALA A 106 -0.95 10.98 6.81
N THR A 107 -1.65 11.94 7.39
CA THR A 107 -1.89 12.06 8.83
C THR A 107 -3.20 11.41 9.24
N GLN A 108 -4.12 11.26 8.29
CA GLN A 108 -5.37 10.51 8.45
C GLN A 108 -5.49 9.51 7.29
N LEU A 109 -5.71 8.24 7.63
CA LEU A 109 -5.96 7.18 6.65
C LEU A 109 -7.30 6.51 6.97
N THR A 110 -8.25 6.59 6.04
CA THR A 110 -9.57 5.96 6.19
C THR A 110 -9.64 4.66 5.38
N LEU A 111 -9.96 3.56 6.05
CA LEU A 111 -10.17 2.25 5.44
C LEU A 111 -11.60 1.81 5.72
N GLN A 112 -12.45 1.74 4.70
CA GLN A 112 -13.87 1.46 4.90
C GLN A 112 -14.45 0.57 3.80
N GLY A 113 -15.17 -0.48 4.19
CA GLY A 113 -15.82 -1.37 3.24
C GLY A 113 -14.84 -1.96 2.22
N ILE A 114 -13.60 -2.25 2.65
CA ILE A 114 -12.47 -2.54 1.75
C ILE A 114 -11.78 -3.87 2.10
N SER A 115 -11.40 -4.62 1.06
CA SER A 115 -10.40 -5.72 1.16
C SER A 115 -9.09 -5.20 0.59
N VAL A 116 -8.15 -4.83 1.45
CA VAL A 116 -6.83 -4.35 1.02
C VAL A 116 -5.95 -5.54 0.66
N GLU A 117 -5.52 -5.61 -0.60
CA GLU A 117 -4.73 -6.70 -1.15
C GLU A 117 -3.23 -6.32 -1.18
N GLY A 118 -2.63 -6.16 -0.01
CA GLY A 118 -1.23 -5.77 0.14
C GLY A 118 -0.88 -5.23 1.53
N ALA A 119 0.39 -4.88 1.72
CA ALA A 119 0.83 -4.19 2.93
C ALA A 119 0.55 -2.68 2.86
N ILE A 120 0.38 -2.05 4.02
CA ILE A 120 0.20 -0.61 4.20
C ILE A 120 1.39 -0.06 4.98
N LEU A 121 2.04 0.98 4.45
CA LEU A 121 3.03 1.80 5.16
C LEU A 121 2.51 3.24 5.20
N ALA A 122 1.97 3.65 6.36
CA ALA A 122 1.41 4.97 6.61
C ALA A 122 1.92 5.52 7.96
N PRO A 123 3.23 5.73 8.11
CA PRO A 123 3.89 5.89 9.42
C PRO A 123 3.53 7.19 10.16
N LEU A 124 2.80 8.11 9.52
CA LEU A 124 2.26 9.34 10.11
C LEU A 124 0.75 9.26 10.39
N ALA A 125 0.07 8.23 9.90
CA ALA A 125 -1.38 8.21 9.83
C ALA A 125 -2.02 7.68 11.12
N SER A 126 -3.09 8.35 11.54
CA SER A 126 -4.09 7.76 12.42
C SER A 126 -5.12 6.99 11.58
N VAL A 127 -5.37 5.74 11.93
CA VAL A 127 -6.42 4.89 11.34
C VAL A 127 -7.50 4.65 12.38
N GLU A 128 -8.68 5.22 12.16
CA GLU A 128 -9.80 5.20 13.11
C GLU A 128 -10.98 4.42 12.52
N GLN A 129 -11.57 3.56 13.36
CA GLN A 129 -12.71 2.72 13.03
C GLN A 129 -12.63 2.01 11.66
N PRO A 130 -11.47 1.42 11.30
CA PRO A 130 -11.35 0.77 9.99
C PRO A 130 -12.35 -0.39 9.86
N GLN A 131 -12.84 -0.61 8.64
CA GLN A 131 -13.82 -1.64 8.30
C GLN A 131 -13.37 -2.47 7.09
N GLY A 132 -13.41 -3.79 7.22
CA GLY A 132 -13.05 -4.75 6.17
C GLY A 132 -11.93 -5.68 6.58
N VAL A 133 -10.99 -5.95 5.68
CA VAL A 133 -9.83 -6.82 5.91
C VAL A 133 -8.59 -6.31 5.18
N VAL A 134 -7.42 -6.43 5.80
CA VAL A 134 -6.12 -6.25 5.15
C VAL A 134 -5.49 -7.64 4.98
N TRP A 135 -5.12 -8.00 3.76
CA TRP A 135 -4.31 -9.18 3.45
C TRP A 135 -2.84 -8.78 3.34
N GLY A 136 -2.15 -8.68 4.48
CA GLY A 136 -0.79 -8.19 4.54
C GLY A 136 -0.38 -7.70 5.93
N HIS A 137 0.43 -6.65 5.97
CA HIS A 137 0.90 -6.01 7.19
C HIS A 137 0.54 -4.53 7.18
N VAL A 138 0.38 -3.93 8.36
CA VAL A 138 0.09 -2.51 8.51
C VAL A 138 1.14 -1.87 9.42
N VAL A 139 1.72 -0.77 8.96
CA VAL A 139 2.49 0.17 9.78
C VAL A 139 1.74 1.49 9.74
N ALA A 140 1.26 1.95 10.89
CA ALA A 140 0.57 3.23 11.06
C ALA A 140 0.99 3.88 12.38
N ALA A 141 0.87 5.21 12.48
CA ALA A 141 1.14 5.91 13.74
C ALA A 141 0.14 5.52 14.84
N LYS A 142 -1.12 5.29 14.45
CA LYS A 142 -2.18 4.82 15.34
C LYS A 142 -3.16 3.92 14.61
N TRP A 143 -3.62 2.86 15.29
CA TRP A 143 -4.66 1.97 14.81
C TRP A 143 -5.70 1.79 15.91
N ASN A 144 -6.94 2.20 15.63
CA ASN A 144 -8.04 2.11 16.58
C ASN A 144 -9.30 1.57 15.91
N GLY A 145 -9.49 0.25 15.96
CA GLY A 145 -10.73 -0.40 15.55
C GLY A 145 -10.54 -1.89 15.26
N MET A 146 -11.56 -2.48 14.65
CA MET A 146 -11.76 -3.94 14.63
C MET A 146 -11.41 -4.61 13.29
N MET A 147 -10.97 -3.86 12.28
CA MET A 147 -10.60 -4.41 10.97
C MET A 147 -9.57 -5.53 11.12
N GLN A 148 -9.82 -6.65 10.44
CA GLN A 148 -8.95 -7.81 10.49
C GLN A 148 -7.69 -7.57 9.68
N ILE A 149 -6.56 -8.09 10.17
CA ILE A 149 -5.29 -8.13 9.43
C ILE A 149 -4.93 -9.60 9.28
N ASN A 150 -5.12 -10.12 8.07
CA ASN A 150 -4.85 -11.50 7.73
C ASN A 150 -3.42 -11.65 7.20
N MET A 151 -2.79 -12.74 7.62
CA MET A 151 -1.44 -13.08 7.17
C MET A 151 -1.42 -13.35 5.66
N VAL A 152 -0.41 -12.80 5.00
CA VAL A 152 0.03 -13.21 3.67
C VAL A 152 1.50 -13.59 3.76
N GLN A 153 1.82 -14.85 3.49
CA GLN A 153 3.19 -15.34 3.58
C GLN A 153 4.04 -14.70 2.48
N ARG A 154 5.15 -14.04 2.87
CA ARG A 154 6.17 -13.55 1.92
C ARG A 154 7.37 -14.50 1.93
N ALA A 155 7.79 -14.95 0.76
CA ALA A 155 8.94 -15.85 0.63
C ALA A 155 10.30 -15.12 0.73
N ASP A 156 10.30 -13.79 0.70
CA ASP A 156 11.52 -13.00 0.42
C ASP A 156 12.48 -12.85 1.61
N CYS A 157 12.00 -13.05 2.85
CA CYS A 157 12.84 -13.08 4.05
C CYS A 157 12.92 -14.49 4.65
N GLN A 158 13.11 -15.50 3.80
CA GLN A 158 13.56 -16.81 4.28
C GLN A 158 15.09 -16.83 4.29
N ARG A 159 15.68 -17.11 5.47
CA ARG A 159 17.10 -17.49 5.55
C ARG A 159 17.33 -18.60 4.53
N GLY A 160 18.36 -18.42 3.69
CA GLY A 160 18.64 -19.27 2.53
C GLY A 160 18.24 -20.72 2.75
N SER A 161 17.19 -21.15 2.04
CA SER A 161 16.89 -22.56 1.87
C SER A 161 17.93 -23.12 0.91
N THR A 162 19.06 -23.56 1.45
CA THR A 162 19.91 -24.52 0.75
C THR A 162 19.16 -25.84 0.71
N ARG A 163 18.58 -26.10 -0.47
CA ARG A 163 18.13 -27.38 -1.06
C ARG A 163 17.56 -28.45 -0.12
#